data_AF-A0A3B3C2P6-F1
#
_entry.id   AF-A0A3B3C2P6-F1
#
_cell.length_a   1.000
_cell.length_b   1.000
_cell.length_c   1.000
_cell.angle_alpha   90.00
_cell.angle_beta   90.00
_cell.angle_gamma   90.00
#
_symmetry.space_group_name_H-M   'P 1'
#
loop_
_entity.id
_entity.type
_entity.pdbx_description
1 polymer ?
#
loop_
_entity_poly.entity_id
_entity_poly.type
_entity_poly.pdbx_seq_one_letter_code
_entity_poly.pdbx_strand_id
1 'polypeptide(L)'
;MDLWGVFLLHLITVGPLQVALAGTDCLVAGDSCSSDETCSPRLRTLRQCVAGNGSMKLGPGARSQCANAVSALLSSPLRGCQCKRGMKKEKNCLSIYWSLHQSVIHGLNLVESYPYETVQREHDYVRLASITADSSDGVPTMNRCLDAAKACNVNELCQRLRTDYVSACIAVSAKSGLCNRSKCNKALRKFFDRVPADYTHKLLFCPCTDTACAERRRQTIVPSCSYESAEKPNCLAQMKGCDGDYVCRSRLTQFKYDCEPSETSANGCRHGNYGSCLLAYTGLIGSMITPNYVDTSTSEVAPWCSCSASGSHKADCDHFLEYFTNNICLQNSVMSFGNESDQQPTLPQYSTPGDPTQENMSSTSPTEPTQTMRNILDSVLPTQSLKQELLVGRTTLPSNNSASPCSMRMEAAITFFLLLLHLLNNQR
;
A
#
# COMPACT_ATOMS: atom_id res chain seq x y z
N MET A 1 -1.72 50.50 -9.39
CA MET A 1 -0.97 49.27 -9.08
C MET A 1 -1.51 48.20 -10.01
N ASP A 2 -0.68 47.75 -10.96
CA ASP A 2 -1.15 46.89 -12.04
C ASP A 2 -1.51 45.49 -11.54
N LEU A 3 -2.54 44.90 -12.15
CA LEU A 3 -3.05 43.55 -11.90
C LEU A 3 -1.95 42.46 -11.94
N TRP A 4 -0.90 42.72 -12.72
CA TRP A 4 0.32 41.90 -12.81
C TRP A 4 1.19 41.93 -11.53
N GLY A 5 1.26 43.08 -10.85
CA GLY A 5 1.98 43.21 -9.59
C GLY A 5 1.33 42.39 -8.46
N VAL A 6 0.01 42.29 -8.45
CA VAL A 6 -0.75 41.46 -7.49
C VAL A 6 -0.59 39.97 -7.79
N PHE A 7 -0.55 39.59 -9.08
CA PHE A 7 -0.31 38.20 -9.49
C PHE A 7 1.10 37.72 -9.16
N LEU A 8 2.12 38.57 -9.37
CA LEU A 8 3.50 38.27 -8.96
C LEU A 8 3.63 38.22 -7.43
N LEU A 9 2.96 39.12 -6.70
CA LEU A 9 2.97 39.09 -5.23
C LEU A 9 2.32 37.80 -4.72
N HIS A 10 1.22 37.32 -5.32
CA HIS A 10 0.62 36.04 -4.97
C HIS A 10 1.50 34.83 -5.33
N LEU A 11 2.21 34.84 -6.47
CA LEU A 11 3.15 33.78 -6.81
C LEU A 11 4.36 33.74 -5.85
N ILE A 12 4.83 34.89 -5.38
CA ILE A 12 5.98 35.00 -4.46
C ILE A 12 5.58 34.75 -3.00
N THR A 13 4.34 35.06 -2.59
CA THR A 13 3.89 34.90 -1.19
C THR A 13 3.07 33.62 -0.93
N VAL A 14 2.34 33.12 -1.93
CA VAL A 14 1.48 31.92 -1.79
C VAL A 14 2.14 30.68 -2.39
N GLY A 15 2.97 30.83 -3.44
CA GLY A 15 3.76 29.75 -4.04
C GLY A 15 4.66 28.98 -3.05
N PRO A 16 5.45 29.65 -2.17
CA PRO A 16 6.24 28.93 -1.17
C PRO A 16 5.40 28.40 0.00
N LEU A 17 4.18 28.93 0.21
CA LEU A 17 3.29 28.47 1.29
C LEU A 17 2.53 27.19 0.92
N GLN A 18 2.19 27.00 -0.36
CA GLN A 18 1.54 25.77 -0.84
C GLN A 18 2.52 24.61 -1.07
N VAL A 19 3.79 24.89 -1.39
CA VAL A 19 4.84 23.84 -1.44
C VAL A 19 5.22 23.35 -0.05
N ALA A 20 4.92 24.10 1.02
CA ALA A 20 5.19 23.71 2.40
C ALA A 20 4.24 22.63 2.96
N LEU A 21 3.14 22.30 2.27
CA LEU A 21 2.13 21.34 2.73
C LEU A 21 2.30 19.92 2.18
N ALA A 22 3.15 19.72 1.18
CA ALA A 22 3.64 18.38 0.85
C ALA A 22 4.83 18.07 1.76
N GLY A 23 4.66 17.19 2.74
CA GLY A 23 5.70 16.82 3.68
C GLY A 23 7.00 16.46 2.94
N THR A 24 8.11 17.08 3.33
CA THR A 24 9.42 16.79 2.71
C THR A 24 9.84 15.37 3.08
N ASP A 25 10.45 14.63 2.13
CA ASP A 25 10.99 13.29 2.42
C ASP A 25 11.98 13.36 3.60
N CYS A 26 11.84 12.49 4.60
CA CYS A 26 12.73 12.49 5.78
C CYS A 26 14.22 12.31 5.44
N LEU A 27 14.56 11.68 4.32
CA LEU A 27 15.94 11.62 3.83
C LEU A 27 16.43 13.00 3.42
N VAL A 28 15.64 13.75 2.65
CA VAL A 28 15.97 15.10 2.19
C VAL A 28 16.02 16.09 3.36
N ALA A 29 15.04 16.01 4.27
CA ALA A 29 15.03 16.81 5.49
C ALA A 29 16.23 16.47 6.39
N GLY A 30 16.61 15.19 6.47
CA GLY A 30 17.79 14.73 7.19
C GLY A 30 19.10 15.24 6.62
N ASP A 31 19.26 15.21 5.30
CA ASP A 31 20.45 15.70 4.61
C ASP A 31 20.58 17.24 4.72
N SER A 32 19.44 17.95 4.62
CA SER A 32 19.37 19.39 4.85
C SER A 32 19.78 19.76 6.27
N CYS A 33 19.20 19.11 7.29
CA CYS A 33 19.58 19.32 8.69
C CYS A 33 21.05 18.93 8.96
N SER A 34 21.57 17.89 8.31
CA SER A 34 22.97 17.48 8.47
C SER A 34 23.95 18.52 7.93
N SER A 35 23.52 19.34 6.97
CA SER A 35 24.32 20.39 6.33
C SER A 35 24.18 21.75 7.04
N ASP A 36 23.18 21.91 7.90
CA ASP A 36 22.96 23.12 8.70
C ASP A 36 23.77 23.10 10.01
N GLU A 37 24.53 24.17 10.27
CA GLU A 37 25.43 24.29 11.43
C GLU A 37 24.69 24.24 12.79
N THR A 38 23.42 24.66 12.83
CA THR A 38 22.62 24.67 14.06
C THR A 38 21.89 23.35 14.31
N CYS A 39 21.42 22.72 13.23
CA CYS A 39 20.64 21.48 13.26
C CYS A 39 21.53 20.24 13.37
N SER A 40 22.66 20.23 12.66
CA SER A 40 23.56 19.08 12.56
C SER A 40 24.08 18.56 13.92
N PRO A 41 24.50 19.41 14.87
CA PRO A 41 24.88 18.95 16.22
C PRO A 41 23.73 18.24 16.95
N ARG A 42 22.50 18.78 16.87
CA ARG A 42 21.31 18.21 17.51
C ARG A 42 20.93 16.87 16.90
N LEU A 43 21.01 16.76 15.57
CA LEU A 43 20.78 15.51 14.85
C LEU A 43 21.81 14.43 15.22
N ARG A 44 23.09 14.80 15.41
CA ARG A 44 24.12 13.88 15.92
C ARG A 44 23.82 13.42 17.34
N THR A 45 23.44 14.33 18.25
CA THR A 45 23.02 13.98 19.61
C THR A 45 21.84 13.00 19.58
N LEU A 46 20.82 13.25 18.75
CA LEU A 46 19.67 12.36 18.63
C LEU A 46 20.07 10.94 18.20
N ARG A 47 20.98 10.81 17.23
CA ARG A 47 21.50 9.50 16.80
C ARG A 47 22.21 8.75 17.93
N GLN A 48 22.88 9.46 18.83
CA GLN A 48 23.50 8.85 20.02
C GLN A 48 22.43 8.41 21.04
N CYS A 49 21.36 9.19 21.18
CA CYS A 49 20.26 8.91 22.11
C CYS A 49 19.45 7.65 21.75
N VAL A 50 19.31 7.37 20.46
CA VAL A 50 18.54 6.22 19.95
C VAL A 50 19.40 4.97 19.73
N ALA A 51 20.73 5.08 19.80
CA ALA A 51 21.64 3.95 19.66
C ALA A 51 21.56 2.99 20.87
N GLY A 52 21.48 1.68 20.63
CA GLY A 52 21.68 0.64 21.66
C GLY A 52 20.50 0.42 22.64
N ASN A 53 19.30 0.16 22.14
CA ASN A 53 18.02 0.03 22.90
C ASN A 53 17.53 1.33 23.57
N GLY A 54 17.94 2.48 23.03
CA GLY A 54 17.39 3.79 23.37
C GLY A 54 17.75 4.32 24.76
N SER A 55 17.11 5.44 25.11
CA SER A 55 17.40 6.25 26.31
C SER A 55 17.11 5.55 27.65
N MET A 56 16.49 4.37 27.62
CA MET A 56 16.18 3.56 28.81
C MET A 56 17.45 3.24 29.63
N LYS A 57 18.61 3.09 28.97
CA LYS A 57 19.90 2.85 29.63
C LYS A 57 20.72 4.11 29.92
N LEU A 58 20.22 5.29 29.55
CA LEU A 58 20.91 6.56 29.77
C LEU A 58 20.63 7.11 31.16
N GLY A 59 21.64 7.69 31.80
CA GLY A 59 21.48 8.42 33.05
C GLY A 59 20.63 9.70 32.87
N PRO A 60 20.11 10.31 33.95
CA PRO A 60 19.20 11.46 33.89
C PRO A 60 19.74 12.65 33.07
N GLY A 61 21.03 12.97 33.21
CA GLY A 61 21.66 14.06 32.46
C GLY A 61 21.69 13.81 30.94
N ALA A 62 22.02 12.60 30.52
CA ALA A 62 22.01 12.22 29.11
C ALA A 62 20.57 12.20 28.54
N ARG A 63 19.57 11.74 29.31
CA ARG A 63 18.15 11.83 28.92
C ARG A 63 17.70 13.27 28.68
N SER A 64 18.08 14.21 29.56
CA SER A 64 17.77 15.62 29.40
C SER A 64 18.42 16.21 28.13
N GLN A 65 19.67 15.87 27.85
CA GLN A 65 20.35 16.27 26.60
C GLN A 65 19.62 15.74 25.35
N CYS A 66 19.12 14.51 25.40
CA CYS A 66 18.33 13.91 24.32
C CYS A 66 16.98 14.63 24.12
N ALA A 67 16.28 14.94 25.21
CA ALA A 67 15.03 15.68 25.15
C ALA A 67 15.22 17.09 24.56
N ASN A 68 16.27 17.80 24.99
CA ASN A 68 16.62 19.12 24.47
C ASN A 68 16.99 19.08 22.98
N ALA A 69 17.73 18.05 22.55
CA ALA A 69 18.10 17.88 21.15
C ALA A 69 16.85 17.69 20.27
N VAL A 70 15.88 16.88 20.70
CA VAL A 70 14.65 16.69 19.92
C VAL A 70 13.75 17.91 19.92
N SER A 71 13.62 18.60 21.06
CA SER A 71 12.85 19.86 21.11
C SER A 71 13.37 20.87 20.06
N ALA A 72 14.69 20.99 19.91
CA ALA A 72 15.29 21.82 18.87
C ALA A 72 15.08 21.27 17.44
N LEU A 73 15.07 19.95 17.25
CA LEU A 73 14.79 19.34 15.95
C LEU A 73 13.31 19.46 15.54
N LEU A 74 12.40 19.59 16.50
CA LEU A 74 10.98 19.85 16.22
C LEU A 74 10.73 21.25 15.65
N SER A 75 11.67 22.20 15.79
CA SER A 75 11.61 23.48 15.08
C SER A 75 12.29 23.45 13.70
N SER A 76 12.78 22.29 13.26
CA SER A 76 13.48 22.12 11.97
C SER A 76 12.57 21.48 10.91
N PRO A 77 12.99 21.44 9.62
CA PRO A 77 12.27 20.75 8.55
C PRO A 77 11.99 19.27 8.81
N LEU A 78 12.67 18.66 9.78
CA LEU A 78 12.47 17.27 10.18
C LEU A 78 11.13 16.99 10.88
N ARG A 79 10.47 17.98 11.48
CA ARG A 79 9.24 17.75 12.26
C ARG A 79 8.08 17.20 11.43
N GLY A 80 7.93 17.69 10.21
CA GLY A 80 6.82 17.33 9.33
C GLY A 80 7.23 16.39 8.20
N CYS A 81 8.40 15.75 8.32
CA CYS A 81 8.88 14.90 7.25
C CYS A 81 8.07 13.61 7.17
N GLN A 82 7.86 13.11 5.97
CA GLN A 82 7.15 11.85 5.72
C GLN A 82 7.97 10.95 4.80
N CYS A 83 7.60 9.67 4.78
CA CYS A 83 8.21 8.66 3.93
C CYS A 83 7.22 8.16 2.89
N LYS A 84 7.74 7.60 1.80
CA LYS A 84 6.92 7.01 0.74
C LYS A 84 7.04 5.49 0.76
N ARG A 85 5.92 4.79 0.63
CA ARG A 85 5.92 3.32 0.53
C ARG A 85 6.73 2.86 -0.69
N GLY A 86 7.49 1.78 -0.54
CA GLY A 86 8.25 1.18 -1.64
C GLY A 86 9.43 2.01 -2.17
N MET A 87 9.80 3.10 -1.49
CA MET A 87 10.98 3.90 -1.84
C MET A 87 12.28 3.12 -1.63
N LYS A 88 13.34 3.41 -2.41
CA LYS A 88 14.59 2.63 -2.41
C LYS A 88 15.28 2.55 -1.04
N LYS A 89 15.17 3.61 -0.23
CA LYS A 89 15.76 3.73 1.12
C LYS A 89 14.68 3.84 2.21
N GLU A 90 13.55 3.15 2.05
CA GLU A 90 12.38 3.20 2.96
C GLU A 90 12.77 3.01 4.43
N LYS A 91 13.52 1.93 4.73
CA LYS A 91 13.98 1.66 6.10
C LYS A 91 14.80 2.81 6.70
N ASN A 92 15.62 3.49 5.90
CA ASN A 92 16.43 4.62 6.39
C ASN A 92 15.56 5.86 6.62
N CYS A 93 14.62 6.14 5.72
CA CYS A 93 13.65 7.23 5.88
C CYS A 93 12.87 7.06 7.20
N LEU A 94 12.31 5.87 7.42
CA LEU A 94 11.55 5.55 8.62
C LEU A 94 12.43 5.59 9.88
N SER A 95 13.69 5.17 9.78
CA SER A 95 14.63 5.27 10.90
C SER A 95 14.84 6.73 11.33
N ILE A 96 14.89 7.68 10.39
CA ILE A 96 14.99 9.13 10.70
C ILE A 96 13.70 9.59 11.38
N TYR A 97 12.55 9.31 10.78
CA TYR A 97 11.24 9.67 11.34
C TYR A 97 11.10 9.19 12.78
N TRP A 98 11.27 7.89 13.01
CA TRP A 98 11.07 7.29 14.32
C TRP A 98 12.12 7.69 15.35
N SER A 99 13.29 8.17 14.93
CA SER A 99 14.26 8.73 15.88
C SER A 99 13.73 9.99 16.54
N LEU A 100 12.91 10.79 15.85
CA LEU A 100 12.31 12.02 16.36
C LEU A 100 11.03 11.76 17.17
N HIS A 101 10.27 10.73 16.77
CA HIS A 101 8.95 10.42 17.32
C HIS A 101 8.97 9.36 18.44
N GLN A 102 10.13 9.01 18.97
CA GLN A 102 10.22 7.99 20.01
C GLN A 102 9.72 8.54 21.37
N SER A 103 8.46 8.28 21.70
CA SER A 103 7.72 8.75 22.89
C SER A 103 8.48 8.61 24.22
N VAL A 104 9.27 7.54 24.37
CA VAL A 104 10.09 7.24 25.56
C VAL A 104 11.15 8.31 25.85
N ILE A 105 11.63 9.05 24.85
CA ILE A 105 12.68 10.06 25.06
C ILE A 105 12.08 11.40 25.52
N HIS A 106 10.79 11.66 25.27
CA HIS A 106 10.29 13.04 25.26
C HIS A 106 9.27 13.38 26.33
N GLY A 107 8.52 12.43 26.89
CA GLY A 107 7.38 12.77 27.77
C GLY A 107 6.33 13.69 27.10
N LEU A 108 6.49 13.94 25.79
CA LEU A 108 5.63 14.73 24.93
C LEU A 108 4.92 13.73 24.02
N ASN A 109 3.61 13.57 24.19
CA ASN A 109 2.77 12.86 23.24
C ASN A 109 2.64 13.74 21.99
N LEU A 110 3.61 13.64 21.07
CA LEU A 110 3.44 14.14 19.71
C LEU A 110 2.27 13.35 19.11
N VAL A 111 1.17 14.04 18.78
CA VAL A 111 0.01 13.42 18.13
C VAL A 111 0.50 12.68 16.89
N GLU A 112 0.34 11.36 16.92
CA GLU A 112 0.99 10.42 16.02
C GLU A 112 0.27 10.47 14.66
N SER A 113 0.76 11.32 13.75
CA SER A 113 0.59 11.03 12.32
C SER A 113 1.53 9.87 12.02
N TYR A 114 1.09 8.82 11.35
CA TYR A 114 1.97 7.73 10.93
C TYR A 114 3.04 8.26 9.95
N PRO A 115 4.20 7.57 9.79
CA PRO A 115 5.35 8.10 9.05
C PRO A 115 5.18 8.19 7.53
N TYR A 116 4.15 7.57 6.95
CA TYR A 116 3.95 7.57 5.51
C TYR A 116 3.11 8.76 5.06
N GLU A 117 3.42 9.30 3.88
CA GLU A 117 2.56 10.29 3.24
C GLU A 117 1.17 9.71 2.98
N THR A 118 0.14 10.54 3.15
CA THR A 118 -1.21 10.17 2.72
C THR A 118 -1.19 10.06 1.21
N VAL A 119 -1.60 8.92 0.68
CA VAL A 119 -1.80 8.79 -0.76
C VAL A 119 -3.08 9.55 -1.09
N GLN A 120 -2.95 10.85 -1.40
CA GLN A 120 -4.01 11.64 -2.02
C GLN A 120 -4.21 11.14 -3.46
N ARG A 121 -4.75 9.93 -3.62
CA ARG A 121 -5.45 9.57 -4.84
C ARG A 121 -6.82 10.21 -4.72
N GLU A 122 -6.92 11.45 -5.18
CA GLU A 122 -8.19 12.13 -5.40
C GLU A 122 -9.15 11.17 -6.09
N HIS A 123 -10.13 10.64 -5.34
CA HIS A 123 -11.42 10.14 -5.85
C HIS A 123 -11.42 9.10 -7.01
N ASP A 124 -10.27 8.62 -7.48
CA ASP A 124 -10.14 7.73 -8.64
C ASP A 124 -10.62 6.32 -8.31
N TYR A 125 -10.80 6.02 -7.02
CA TYR A 125 -11.51 4.83 -6.55
C TYR A 125 -12.93 4.73 -7.15
N VAL A 126 -13.59 5.88 -7.33
CA VAL A 126 -14.97 6.00 -7.84
C VAL A 126 -15.06 5.90 -9.37
N ARG A 127 -13.95 6.08 -10.11
CA ARG A 127 -13.95 6.07 -11.59
C ARG A 127 -13.69 4.68 -12.21
N LEU A 128 -13.38 3.69 -11.38
CA LEU A 128 -12.83 2.38 -11.74
C LEU A 128 -13.81 1.35 -12.32
N ALA A 129 -15.09 1.67 -12.39
CA ALA A 129 -16.10 0.83 -13.03
C ALA A 129 -16.09 0.92 -14.57
N SER A 130 -15.29 1.84 -15.14
CA SER A 130 -15.33 2.18 -16.57
C SER A 130 -14.37 1.40 -17.49
N ILE A 131 -13.44 0.59 -16.96
CA ILE A 131 -12.40 -0.09 -17.78
C ILE A 131 -12.76 -1.55 -18.12
N THR A 132 -13.85 -2.10 -17.58
CA THR A 132 -14.26 -3.51 -17.84
C THR A 132 -15.44 -3.67 -18.81
N ALA A 133 -15.81 -2.63 -19.54
CA ALA A 133 -16.86 -2.70 -20.56
C ALA A 133 -16.32 -3.32 -21.87
N ASP A 134 -16.10 -4.64 -21.87
CA ASP A 134 -16.06 -5.42 -23.12
C ASP A 134 -16.33 -6.91 -22.85
N SER A 135 -17.61 -7.26 -22.65
CA SER A 135 -18.19 -8.51 -23.17
C SER A 135 -19.67 -8.61 -22.81
N SER A 136 -20.47 -8.68 -23.88
CA SER A 136 -21.90 -8.93 -24.00
C SER A 136 -22.40 -10.24 -23.39
N ASP A 137 -23.71 -10.22 -23.07
CA ASP A 137 -24.67 -11.33 -23.06
C ASP A 137 -24.43 -12.55 -22.16
N GLY A 138 -25.23 -12.61 -21.08
CA GLY A 138 -25.93 -13.83 -20.65
C GLY A 138 -25.11 -15.07 -20.30
N VAL A 139 -24.18 -15.00 -19.33
CA VAL A 139 -23.43 -16.17 -18.81
C VAL A 139 -23.26 -16.04 -17.27
N PRO A 140 -23.36 -17.15 -16.49
CA PRO A 140 -23.72 -17.14 -15.07
C PRO A 140 -22.59 -16.62 -14.18
N THR A 141 -22.96 -16.01 -13.04
CA THR A 141 -22.12 -15.65 -11.87
C THR A 141 -20.62 -15.91 -12.05
N MET A 142 -19.94 -15.02 -12.77
CA MET A 142 -18.52 -15.13 -13.02
C MET A 142 -17.73 -14.87 -11.73
N ASN A 143 -16.76 -15.74 -11.44
CA ASN A 143 -15.88 -15.62 -10.29
C ASN A 143 -15.02 -14.36 -10.40
N ARG A 144 -15.35 -13.31 -9.64
CA ARG A 144 -14.67 -11.99 -9.67
C ARG A 144 -13.16 -12.10 -9.41
N CYS A 145 -12.73 -13.04 -8.56
CA CYS A 145 -11.31 -13.27 -8.30
C CYS A 145 -10.58 -13.85 -9.52
N LEU A 146 -11.26 -14.64 -10.35
CA LEU A 146 -10.71 -15.13 -11.62
C LEU A 146 -10.56 -13.99 -12.62
N ASP A 147 -11.54 -13.08 -12.71
CA ASP A 147 -11.48 -11.95 -13.63
C ASP A 147 -10.38 -10.94 -13.21
N ALA A 148 -10.23 -10.70 -11.91
CA ALA A 148 -9.09 -9.95 -11.38
C ALA A 148 -7.74 -10.59 -11.76
N ALA A 149 -7.65 -11.92 -11.69
CA ALA A 149 -6.47 -12.66 -12.11
C ALA A 149 -6.19 -12.53 -13.61
N LYS A 150 -7.22 -12.54 -14.46
CA LYS A 150 -7.09 -12.29 -15.91
C LYS A 150 -6.62 -10.86 -16.18
N ALA A 151 -7.25 -9.86 -15.54
CA ALA A 151 -6.87 -8.46 -15.71
C ALA A 151 -5.41 -8.19 -15.32
N CYS A 152 -4.94 -8.78 -14.22
CA CYS A 152 -3.53 -8.70 -13.84
C CYS A 152 -2.60 -9.39 -14.84
N ASN A 153 -3.02 -10.51 -15.45
CA ASN A 153 -2.21 -11.23 -16.43
C ASN A 153 -2.05 -10.48 -17.75
N VAL A 154 -2.98 -9.58 -18.09
CA VAL A 154 -2.88 -8.70 -19.28
C VAL A 154 -1.98 -7.50 -19.01
N ASN A 155 -1.93 -7.00 -17.78
CA ASN A 155 -1.06 -5.89 -17.41
C ASN A 155 0.39 -6.36 -17.19
N GLU A 156 1.34 -5.89 -18.00
CA GLU A 156 2.74 -6.34 -17.94
C GLU A 156 3.40 -6.18 -16.58
N LEU A 157 3.15 -5.07 -15.88
CA LEU A 157 3.74 -4.82 -14.55
C LEU A 157 3.14 -5.77 -13.51
N CYS A 158 1.81 -5.91 -13.49
CA CYS A 158 1.10 -6.79 -12.57
C CYS A 158 1.50 -8.24 -12.80
N GLN A 159 1.42 -8.73 -14.04
CA GLN A 159 1.80 -10.09 -14.42
C GLN A 159 3.23 -10.40 -13.99
N ARG A 160 4.20 -9.54 -14.35
CA ARG A 160 5.62 -9.74 -14.02
C ARG A 160 5.85 -9.82 -12.52
N LEU A 161 5.35 -8.84 -11.76
CA LEU A 161 5.53 -8.82 -10.30
C LEU A 161 4.74 -9.95 -9.60
N ARG A 162 3.63 -10.38 -10.18
CA ARG A 162 2.87 -11.55 -9.71
C ARG A 162 3.68 -12.82 -9.86
N THR A 163 4.23 -13.07 -11.05
CA THR A 163 5.11 -14.21 -11.30
C THR A 163 6.36 -14.17 -10.42
N ASP A 164 6.95 -12.98 -10.21
CA ASP A 164 8.09 -12.78 -9.31
C ASP A 164 7.78 -13.26 -7.88
N TYR A 165 6.67 -12.83 -7.27
CA TYR A 165 6.37 -13.24 -5.89
C TYR A 165 5.94 -14.69 -5.79
N VAL A 166 5.12 -15.17 -6.72
CA VAL A 166 4.65 -16.56 -6.73
C VAL A 166 5.84 -17.52 -6.83
N SER A 167 6.78 -17.26 -7.75
CA SER A 167 8.00 -18.07 -7.87
C SER A 167 8.88 -17.99 -6.63
N ALA A 168 9.00 -16.82 -6.00
CA ALA A 168 9.75 -16.66 -4.76
C ALA A 168 9.14 -17.42 -3.58
N CYS A 169 7.82 -17.57 -3.54
CA CYS A 169 7.10 -18.27 -2.46
C CYS A 169 7.02 -19.78 -2.66
N ILE A 170 6.98 -20.27 -3.91
CA ILE A 170 6.93 -21.71 -4.21
C ILE A 170 8.34 -22.33 -4.27
N ALA A 171 9.37 -21.53 -4.58
CA ALA A 171 10.76 -22.01 -4.63
C ALA A 171 11.19 -22.63 -3.30
N VAL A 172 11.54 -23.92 -3.36
CA VAL A 172 12.04 -24.69 -2.23
C VAL A 172 13.47 -24.23 -1.90
N SER A 173 13.73 -23.92 -0.64
CA SER A 173 15.07 -23.59 -0.16
C SER A 173 15.92 -24.85 -0.09
N ALA A 174 17.04 -24.85 -0.82
CA ALA A 174 17.99 -25.97 -0.84
C ALA A 174 18.56 -26.35 0.54
N LYS A 175 18.43 -25.48 1.55
CA LYS A 175 18.94 -25.72 2.91
C LYS A 175 17.93 -26.35 3.87
N SER A 176 16.63 -26.18 3.64
CA SER A 176 15.59 -26.56 4.61
C SER A 176 14.46 -27.40 4.04
N GLY A 177 14.38 -27.59 2.71
CA GLY A 177 13.24 -28.27 2.07
C GLY A 177 11.92 -27.50 2.17
N LEU A 178 11.93 -26.32 2.80
CA LEU A 178 10.80 -25.42 2.99
C LEU A 178 10.98 -24.16 2.14
N CYS A 179 9.91 -23.39 1.92
CA CYS A 179 10.02 -22.15 1.16
C CYS A 179 10.94 -21.12 1.84
N ASN A 180 11.55 -20.21 1.06
CA ASN A 180 12.29 -19.08 1.63
C ASN A 180 11.34 -17.92 1.96
N ARG A 181 10.76 -17.94 3.16
CA ARG A 181 9.78 -16.94 3.63
C ARG A 181 10.28 -15.50 3.54
N SER A 182 11.56 -15.24 3.81
CA SER A 182 12.14 -13.90 3.71
C SER A 182 12.13 -13.38 2.27
N LYS A 183 12.51 -14.23 1.29
CA LYS A 183 12.47 -13.90 -0.14
C LYS A 183 11.04 -13.72 -0.63
N CYS A 184 10.13 -14.61 -0.25
CA CYS A 184 8.69 -14.53 -0.52
C CYS A 184 8.10 -13.19 -0.02
N ASN A 185 8.29 -12.88 1.26
CA ASN A 185 7.79 -11.65 1.88
C ASN A 185 8.38 -10.39 1.24
N LYS A 186 9.66 -10.40 0.85
CA LYS A 186 10.28 -9.28 0.12
C LYS A 186 9.62 -9.06 -1.25
N ALA A 187 9.31 -10.15 -1.96
CA ALA A 187 8.66 -10.07 -3.26
C ALA A 187 7.18 -9.64 -3.14
N LEU A 188 6.46 -10.13 -2.12
CA LEU A 188 5.09 -9.69 -1.81
C LEU A 188 5.03 -8.18 -1.51
N ARG A 189 5.93 -7.66 -0.66
CA ARG A 189 6.00 -6.21 -0.41
C ARG A 189 6.22 -5.43 -1.70
N LYS A 190 7.15 -5.88 -2.55
CA LYS A 190 7.41 -5.26 -3.86
C LYS A 190 6.15 -5.28 -4.75
N PHE A 191 5.38 -6.36 -4.75
CA PHE A 191 4.13 -6.45 -5.52
C PHE A 191 3.10 -5.42 -5.03
N PHE A 192 2.75 -5.43 -3.74
CA PHE A 192 1.75 -4.52 -3.18
C PHE A 192 2.18 -3.04 -3.13
N ASP A 193 3.49 -2.75 -3.13
CA ASP A 193 3.99 -1.37 -3.16
C ASP A 193 4.12 -0.79 -4.59
N ARG A 194 4.21 -1.64 -5.63
CA ARG A 194 4.50 -1.20 -7.01
C ARG A 194 3.36 -1.41 -7.99
N VAL A 195 2.52 -2.42 -7.78
CA VAL A 195 1.35 -2.65 -8.62
C VAL A 195 0.22 -1.70 -8.17
N PRO A 196 -0.49 -1.03 -9.09
CA PRO A 196 -1.62 -0.19 -8.74
C PRO A 196 -2.68 -0.92 -7.91
N ALA A 197 -3.31 -0.20 -6.96
CA ALA A 197 -4.36 -0.71 -6.09
C ALA A 197 -5.51 -1.35 -6.88
N ASP A 198 -5.80 -0.79 -8.06
CA ASP A 198 -6.83 -1.27 -9.00
C ASP A 198 -6.68 -2.74 -9.40
N TYR A 199 -5.46 -3.27 -9.38
CA TYR A 199 -5.22 -4.70 -9.60
C TYR A 199 -5.08 -5.46 -8.28
N THR A 200 -4.30 -4.94 -7.33
CA THR A 200 -3.99 -5.65 -6.09
C THR A 200 -5.22 -5.82 -5.19
N HIS A 201 -6.07 -4.79 -5.09
CA HIS A 201 -7.30 -4.85 -4.31
C HIS A 201 -8.33 -5.74 -4.99
N LYS A 202 -8.45 -5.73 -6.32
CA LYS A 202 -9.33 -6.67 -7.06
C LYS A 202 -8.93 -8.13 -6.87
N LEU A 203 -7.62 -8.42 -6.79
CA LEU A 203 -7.12 -9.77 -6.52
C LEU A 203 -7.37 -10.25 -5.09
N LEU A 204 -7.35 -9.33 -4.12
CA LEU A 204 -7.37 -9.67 -2.71
C LEU A 204 -8.75 -9.56 -2.07
N PHE A 205 -9.56 -8.59 -2.48
CA PHE A 205 -10.85 -8.25 -1.88
C PHE A 205 -12.05 -8.56 -2.79
N CYS A 206 -11.85 -9.37 -3.83
CA CYS A 206 -12.94 -9.83 -4.70
C CYS A 206 -14.07 -10.49 -3.88
N PRO A 207 -15.34 -10.17 -4.16
CA PRO A 207 -16.47 -10.83 -3.51
C PRO A 207 -16.62 -12.26 -4.04
N CYS A 208 -17.07 -13.16 -3.17
CA CYS A 208 -17.21 -14.58 -3.46
C CYS A 208 -18.54 -15.12 -2.97
N THR A 209 -19.19 -15.93 -3.80
CA THR A 209 -20.44 -16.63 -3.49
C THR A 209 -20.24 -18.12 -3.25
N ASP A 210 -19.09 -18.67 -3.68
CA ASP A 210 -18.74 -20.09 -3.52
C ASP A 210 -17.37 -20.28 -2.84
N THR A 211 -17.13 -21.50 -2.39
CA THR A 211 -15.89 -21.89 -1.68
C THR A 211 -14.67 -21.88 -2.59
N ALA A 212 -14.84 -22.14 -3.89
CA ALA A 212 -13.73 -22.15 -4.85
C ALA A 212 -13.18 -20.73 -5.09
N CYS A 213 -14.04 -19.72 -5.17
CA CYS A 213 -13.70 -18.31 -5.18
C CYS A 213 -13.02 -17.89 -3.88
N ALA A 214 -13.61 -18.25 -2.73
CA ALA A 214 -13.06 -17.90 -1.43
C ALA A 214 -11.66 -18.50 -1.23
N GLU A 215 -11.42 -19.74 -1.68
CA GLU A 215 -10.10 -20.36 -1.64
C GLU A 215 -9.13 -19.67 -2.61
N ARG A 216 -9.55 -19.31 -3.83
CA ARG A 216 -8.72 -18.51 -4.74
C ARG A 216 -8.29 -17.19 -4.10
N ARG A 217 -9.21 -16.51 -3.42
CA ARG A 217 -8.95 -15.27 -2.68
C ARG A 217 -7.94 -15.48 -1.55
N ARG A 218 -8.12 -16.52 -0.73
CA ARG A 218 -7.21 -16.90 0.36
C ARG A 218 -5.81 -17.27 -0.14
N GLN A 219 -5.71 -17.88 -1.33
CA GLN A 219 -4.46 -18.30 -1.96
C GLN A 219 -3.68 -17.16 -2.63
N THR A 220 -4.25 -15.95 -2.75
CA THR A 220 -3.63 -14.80 -3.44
C THR A 220 -2.19 -14.52 -2.98
N ILE A 221 -1.90 -14.69 -1.68
CA ILE A 221 -0.59 -14.43 -1.07
C ILE A 221 0.25 -15.69 -0.79
N VAL A 222 -0.17 -16.86 -1.27
CA VAL A 222 0.50 -18.16 -1.03
C VAL A 222 0.66 -18.43 0.49
N PRO A 223 -0.45 -18.66 1.22
CA PRO A 223 -0.46 -18.70 2.67
C PRO A 223 0.45 -19.78 3.27
N SER A 224 0.64 -20.91 2.60
CA SER A 224 1.53 -21.99 3.02
C SER A 224 2.99 -21.57 3.21
N CYS A 225 3.40 -20.43 2.63
CA CYS A 225 4.72 -19.85 2.80
C CYS A 225 4.71 -18.51 3.55
N SER A 226 3.82 -17.60 3.17
CA SER A 226 3.84 -16.20 3.63
C SER A 226 3.08 -15.97 4.94
N TYR A 227 2.13 -16.86 5.27
CA TYR A 227 1.17 -16.68 6.36
C TYR A 227 1.33 -17.78 7.42
N GLU A 228 1.08 -19.03 7.05
CA GLU A 228 1.04 -20.19 7.93
C GLU A 228 2.43 -20.57 8.46
N SER A 229 2.47 -21.09 9.68
CA SER A 229 3.64 -21.74 10.29
C SER A 229 3.18 -22.90 11.17
N ALA A 230 4.10 -23.83 11.47
CA ALA A 230 3.79 -25.04 12.24
C ALA A 230 3.08 -24.73 13.58
N GLU A 231 3.46 -23.63 14.22
CA GLU A 231 2.84 -23.16 15.46
C GLU A 231 2.28 -21.73 15.26
N LYS A 232 1.22 -21.42 16.00
CA LYS A 232 0.69 -20.06 16.13
C LYS A 232 1.33 -19.39 17.36
N PRO A 233 2.25 -18.43 17.18
CA PRO A 233 2.84 -17.71 18.30
C PRO A 233 1.82 -16.79 18.98
N ASN A 234 2.17 -16.27 20.15
CA ASN A 234 1.38 -15.25 20.83
C ASN A 234 1.35 -13.94 20.00
N CYS A 235 0.17 -13.33 19.85
CA CYS A 235 0.03 -12.10 19.06
C CYS A 235 0.85 -10.92 19.61
N LEU A 236 0.97 -10.79 20.93
CA LEU A 236 1.79 -9.74 21.54
C LEU A 236 3.28 -9.94 21.27
N ALA A 237 3.74 -11.19 21.13
CA ALA A 237 5.11 -11.47 20.75
C ALA A 237 5.39 -11.06 19.29
N GLN A 238 4.44 -11.31 18.38
CA GLN A 238 4.53 -10.81 16.99
C GLN A 238 4.47 -9.29 16.94
N MET A 239 3.58 -8.65 17.72
CA MET A 239 3.49 -7.20 17.80
C MET A 239 4.82 -6.59 18.29
N LYS A 240 5.40 -7.12 19.36
CA LYS A 240 6.71 -6.68 19.86
C LYS A 240 7.83 -6.86 18.84
N GLY A 241 7.80 -7.96 18.07
CA GLY A 241 8.75 -8.17 16.99
C GLY A 241 8.57 -7.16 15.84
N CYS A 242 7.32 -6.82 15.53
CA CYS A 242 6.96 -5.80 14.54
C CYS A 242 7.41 -4.40 14.97
N ASP A 243 7.27 -4.06 16.26
CA ASP A 243 7.71 -2.78 16.82
C ASP A 243 9.23 -2.56 16.70
N GLY A 244 10.00 -3.65 16.64
CA GLY A 244 11.45 -3.61 16.39
C GLY A 244 11.84 -3.41 14.93
N ASP A 245 10.94 -3.62 13.97
CA ASP A 245 11.18 -3.40 12.55
C ASP A 245 10.52 -2.10 12.08
N TYR A 246 11.32 -1.14 11.61
CA TYR A 246 10.80 0.16 11.20
C TYR A 246 9.71 0.06 10.12
N VAL A 247 9.79 -0.88 9.19
CA VAL A 247 8.78 -1.01 8.13
C VAL A 247 7.49 -1.58 8.71
N CYS A 248 7.59 -2.68 9.47
CA CYS A 248 6.43 -3.32 10.08
C CYS A 248 5.70 -2.38 11.04
N ARG A 249 6.42 -1.76 11.98
CA ARG A 249 5.86 -0.80 12.94
C ARG A 249 5.11 0.31 12.23
N SER A 250 5.72 0.92 11.22
CA SER A 250 5.13 2.01 10.44
C SER A 250 3.83 1.60 9.76
N ARG A 251 3.80 0.40 9.16
CA ARG A 251 2.62 -0.10 8.45
C ARG A 251 1.51 -0.51 9.42
N LEU A 252 1.87 -1.06 10.58
CA LEU A 252 0.91 -1.38 11.65
C LEU A 252 0.27 -0.12 12.24
N THR A 253 1.06 0.93 12.53
CA THR A 253 0.53 2.21 13.02
C THR A 253 -0.41 2.84 11.99
N GLN A 254 -0.03 2.81 10.70
CA GLN A 254 -0.90 3.29 9.63
C GLN A 254 -2.22 2.51 9.57
N PHE A 255 -2.18 1.18 9.62
CA PHE A 255 -3.39 0.35 9.64
C PHE A 255 -4.31 0.66 10.82
N LYS A 256 -3.76 0.76 12.03
CA LYS A 256 -4.55 1.09 13.23
C LYS A 256 -5.22 2.45 13.13
N TYR A 257 -4.60 3.42 12.47
CA TYR A 257 -5.15 4.75 12.26
C TYR A 257 -6.18 4.78 11.12
N ASP A 258 -5.80 4.36 9.92
CA ASP A 258 -6.66 4.46 8.73
C ASP A 258 -7.89 3.53 8.82
N CYS A 259 -7.77 2.40 9.52
CA CYS A 259 -8.87 1.46 9.78
C CYS A 259 -9.45 1.57 11.21
N GLU A 260 -9.25 2.70 11.90
CA GLU A 260 -9.80 2.87 13.25
C GLU A 260 -11.34 2.78 13.23
N PRO A 261 -11.95 1.83 13.97
CA PRO A 261 -13.40 1.67 13.97
C PRO A 261 -14.08 2.81 14.73
N SER A 262 -15.26 3.19 14.28
CA SER A 262 -16.11 4.19 14.94
C SER A 262 -17.58 3.82 14.76
N GLU A 263 -18.24 3.49 15.87
CA GLU A 263 -19.68 3.16 15.88
C GLU A 263 -20.57 4.37 15.58
N THR A 264 -20.08 5.58 15.83
CA THR A 264 -20.80 6.83 15.58
C THR A 264 -20.68 7.31 14.13
N SER A 265 -19.72 6.76 13.38
CA SER A 265 -19.53 7.11 11.97
C SER A 265 -20.46 6.29 11.08
N ALA A 266 -21.13 6.95 10.14
CA ALA A 266 -22.07 6.29 9.21
C ALA A 266 -21.41 5.17 8.38
N ASN A 267 -20.11 5.28 8.10
CA ASN A 267 -19.38 4.31 7.31
C ASN A 267 -18.59 3.30 8.16
N GLY A 268 -18.63 3.44 9.50
CA GLY A 268 -17.91 2.60 10.46
C GLY A 268 -16.43 2.97 10.67
N CYS A 269 -15.87 3.91 9.90
CA CYS A 269 -14.49 4.35 10.00
C CYS A 269 -14.39 5.73 10.66
N ARG A 270 -13.46 5.89 11.61
CA ARG A 270 -13.23 7.19 12.28
C ARG A 270 -12.75 8.28 11.31
N HIS A 271 -11.86 7.92 10.39
CA HIS A 271 -11.26 8.83 9.42
C HIS A 271 -11.98 8.85 8.05
N GLY A 272 -13.08 8.09 7.93
CA GLY A 272 -14.00 8.19 6.81
C GLY A 272 -13.55 7.64 5.44
N ASN A 273 -12.36 7.06 5.30
CA ASN A 273 -11.80 6.66 3.99
C ASN A 273 -11.54 5.15 3.86
N TYR A 274 -12.43 4.44 3.15
CA TYR A 274 -12.28 3.01 2.85
C TYR A 274 -11.02 2.68 2.04
N GLY A 275 -10.69 3.51 1.05
CA GLY A 275 -9.51 3.32 0.22
C GLY A 275 -8.21 3.37 1.03
N SER A 276 -8.11 4.30 1.98
CA SER A 276 -6.98 4.37 2.92
C SER A 276 -6.89 3.13 3.80
N CYS A 277 -8.02 2.67 4.35
CA CYS A 277 -8.03 1.46 5.17
C CYS A 277 -7.56 0.21 4.37
N LEU A 278 -8.09 0.00 3.16
CA LEU A 278 -7.67 -1.13 2.30
C LEU A 278 -6.20 -1.02 1.88
N LEU A 279 -5.72 0.18 1.59
CA LEU A 279 -4.31 0.42 1.26
C LEU A 279 -3.40 0.14 2.47
N ALA A 280 -3.82 0.51 3.67
CA ALA A 280 -3.09 0.25 4.90
C ALA A 280 -3.06 -1.26 5.22
N TYR A 281 -4.20 -1.96 5.05
CA TYR A 281 -4.30 -3.41 5.19
C TYR A 281 -3.33 -4.14 4.23
N THR A 282 -3.36 -3.82 2.94
CA THR A 282 -2.45 -4.46 1.95
C THR A 282 -0.99 -4.13 2.22
N GLY A 283 -0.71 -2.99 2.88
CA GLY A 283 0.63 -2.64 3.34
C GLY A 283 1.23 -3.64 4.33
N LEU A 284 0.40 -4.26 5.16
CA LEU A 284 0.86 -5.24 6.14
C LEU A 284 1.40 -6.53 5.50
N ILE A 285 0.99 -6.84 4.27
CA ILE A 285 1.33 -8.10 3.60
C ILE A 285 2.82 -8.19 3.32
N GLY A 286 3.42 -9.30 3.74
CA GLY A 286 4.85 -9.52 3.68
C GLY A 286 5.62 -8.83 4.81
N SER A 287 4.95 -8.26 5.82
CA SER A 287 5.58 -7.87 7.09
C SER A 287 5.53 -9.01 8.12
N MET A 288 5.99 -8.77 9.35
CA MET A 288 5.85 -9.76 10.43
C MET A 288 4.40 -10.02 10.80
N ILE A 289 3.54 -8.99 10.69
CA ILE A 289 2.09 -9.09 10.87
C ILE A 289 1.48 -9.14 9.48
N THR A 290 1.41 -10.32 8.88
CA THR A 290 0.73 -10.52 7.60
C THR A 290 -0.67 -11.06 7.88
N PRO A 291 -1.75 -10.29 7.65
CA PRO A 291 -3.11 -10.80 7.75
C PRO A 291 -3.48 -11.62 6.52
N ASN A 292 -4.42 -12.56 6.69
CA ASN A 292 -5.08 -13.25 5.60
C ASN A 292 -6.50 -13.67 6.01
N TYR A 293 -7.31 -14.11 5.05
CA TYR A 293 -8.59 -14.77 5.34
C TYR A 293 -8.37 -16.03 6.18
N VAL A 294 -9.12 -16.16 7.27
CA VAL A 294 -8.98 -17.26 8.22
C VAL A 294 -9.54 -18.57 7.67
N ASP A 295 -10.68 -18.47 6.98
CA ASP A 295 -11.39 -19.59 6.38
C ASP A 295 -12.00 -19.21 5.02
N THR A 296 -12.71 -20.15 4.40
CA THR A 296 -13.36 -19.97 3.08
C THR A 296 -14.86 -19.71 3.17
N SER A 297 -15.43 -19.69 4.38
CA SER A 297 -16.86 -19.50 4.66
C SER A 297 -17.22 -18.09 5.08
N THR A 298 -16.27 -17.38 5.70
CA THR A 298 -16.40 -16.02 6.20
C THR A 298 -15.47 -15.09 5.42
N SER A 299 -15.66 -13.78 5.62
CA SER A 299 -14.68 -12.77 5.18
C SER A 299 -13.83 -12.28 6.34
N GLU A 300 -13.71 -13.08 7.41
CA GLU A 300 -12.89 -12.76 8.57
C GLU A 300 -11.41 -12.86 8.21
N VAL A 301 -10.65 -11.86 8.67
CA VAL A 301 -9.20 -11.77 8.45
C VAL A 301 -8.47 -11.68 9.78
N ALA A 302 -7.31 -12.32 9.87
CA ALA A 302 -6.47 -12.26 11.05
C ALA A 302 -4.99 -12.45 10.68
N PRO A 303 -4.04 -11.98 11.51
CA PRO A 303 -2.66 -12.43 11.46
C PRO A 303 -2.51 -13.88 11.97
N TRP A 304 -1.41 -14.54 11.61
CA TRP A 304 -1.12 -15.91 12.07
C TRP A 304 -0.59 -15.94 13.52
N CYS A 305 -1.46 -15.73 14.49
CA CYS A 305 -1.15 -15.77 15.93
C CYS A 305 -2.38 -16.17 16.76
N SER A 306 -2.21 -16.35 18.07
CA SER A 306 -3.32 -16.54 19.02
C SER A 306 -3.06 -15.87 20.37
N CYS A 307 -4.11 -15.78 21.20
CA CYS A 307 -4.05 -15.26 22.57
C CYS A 307 -4.13 -16.35 23.65
N SER A 308 -3.88 -17.62 23.28
CA SER A 308 -4.02 -18.77 24.19
C SER A 308 -3.04 -18.77 25.38
N ALA A 309 -1.88 -18.11 25.23
CA ALA A 309 -0.82 -18.08 26.24
C ALA A 309 -0.51 -16.66 26.76
N SER A 310 -1.51 -15.77 26.80
CA SER A 310 -1.30 -14.35 27.14
C SER A 310 -1.31 -14.04 28.65
N GLY A 311 -1.82 -14.94 29.48
CA GLY A 311 -1.88 -14.74 30.94
C GLY A 311 -2.60 -13.44 31.33
N SER A 312 -1.91 -12.58 32.09
CA SER A 312 -2.42 -11.26 32.52
C SER A 312 -2.66 -10.26 31.38
N HIS A 313 -2.01 -10.45 30.22
CA HIS A 313 -2.12 -9.56 29.05
C HIS A 313 -3.13 -10.07 28.03
N LYS A 314 -4.08 -10.93 28.45
CA LYS A 314 -5.10 -11.47 27.55
C LYS A 314 -5.97 -10.37 26.93
N ALA A 315 -6.41 -9.40 27.72
CA ALA A 315 -7.21 -8.27 27.22
C ALA A 315 -6.47 -7.45 26.15
N ASP A 316 -5.19 -7.13 26.38
CA ASP A 316 -4.36 -6.42 25.40
C ASP A 316 -4.20 -7.20 24.09
N CYS A 317 -4.06 -8.53 24.20
CA CYS A 317 -3.93 -9.42 23.06
C CYS A 317 -5.23 -9.53 22.26
N ASP A 318 -6.36 -9.70 22.96
CA ASP A 318 -7.68 -9.79 22.34
C ASP A 318 -8.02 -8.47 21.64
N HIS A 319 -7.78 -7.32 22.27
CA HIS A 319 -7.92 -5.99 21.65
C HIS A 319 -7.04 -5.81 20.41
N PHE A 320 -5.81 -6.35 20.42
CA PHE A 320 -4.95 -6.35 19.22
C PHE A 320 -5.56 -7.16 18.07
N LEU A 321 -6.13 -8.33 18.36
CA LEU A 321 -6.78 -9.18 17.35
C LEU A 321 -8.06 -8.55 16.80
N GLU A 322 -8.83 -7.86 17.63
CA GLU A 322 -10.09 -7.19 17.24
C GLU A 322 -9.91 -6.15 16.13
N TYR A 323 -8.73 -5.51 16.03
CA TYR A 323 -8.41 -4.64 14.89
C TYR A 323 -8.54 -5.34 13.53
N PHE A 324 -8.41 -6.67 13.49
CA PHE A 324 -8.51 -7.48 12.28
C PHE A 324 -9.83 -8.23 12.18
N THR A 325 -10.24 -8.93 13.24
CA THR A 325 -11.37 -9.85 13.21
C THR A 325 -12.73 -9.16 13.37
N ASN A 326 -12.82 -8.19 14.30
CA ASN A 326 -14.06 -7.50 14.66
C ASN A 326 -13.95 -5.99 14.43
N ASN A 327 -13.56 -5.60 13.21
CA ASN A 327 -13.39 -4.22 12.83
C ASN A 327 -14.44 -3.81 11.79
N ILE A 328 -15.46 -3.06 12.23
CA ILE A 328 -16.55 -2.59 11.35
C ILE A 328 -16.05 -1.71 10.19
N CYS A 329 -15.01 -0.89 10.40
CA CYS A 329 -14.41 -0.10 9.33
C CYS A 329 -13.81 -0.99 8.24
N LEU A 330 -13.02 -2.00 8.63
CA LEU A 330 -12.39 -2.93 7.70
C LEU A 330 -13.42 -3.80 6.97
N GLN A 331 -14.40 -4.34 7.70
CA GLN A 331 -15.48 -5.14 7.12
C GLN A 331 -16.26 -4.33 6.08
N ASN A 332 -16.71 -3.13 6.43
CA ASN A 332 -17.43 -2.25 5.50
C ASN A 332 -16.56 -1.84 4.31
N SER A 333 -15.26 -1.58 4.52
CA SER A 333 -14.34 -1.25 3.43
C SER A 333 -14.22 -2.38 2.40
N VAL A 334 -14.08 -3.63 2.86
CA VAL A 334 -14.00 -4.82 2.00
C VAL A 334 -15.33 -5.07 1.28
N MET A 335 -16.46 -4.95 2.00
CA MET A 335 -17.79 -5.13 1.42
C MET A 335 -18.12 -4.05 0.37
N SER A 336 -17.84 -2.78 0.67
CA SER A 336 -18.06 -1.66 -0.25
C SER A 336 -17.26 -1.83 -1.53
N PHE A 337 -16.00 -2.24 -1.43
CA PHE A 337 -15.16 -2.52 -2.59
C PHE A 337 -15.71 -3.66 -3.47
N GLY A 338 -16.27 -4.70 -2.83
CA GLY A 338 -16.94 -5.79 -3.54
C GLY A 338 -18.18 -5.30 -4.31
N ASN A 339 -19.02 -4.50 -3.67
CA ASN A 339 -20.27 -3.99 -4.27
C ASN A 339 -20.03 -2.98 -5.40
N GLU A 340 -19.04 -2.09 -5.28
CA GLU A 340 -18.65 -1.17 -6.37
C GLU A 340 -18.08 -1.93 -7.58
N SER A 341 -17.49 -3.11 -7.34
CA SER A 341 -17.06 -4.01 -8.42
C SER A 341 -18.24 -4.73 -9.10
N ASP A 342 -19.43 -4.72 -8.49
CA ASP A 342 -20.66 -5.30 -9.05
C ASP A 342 -21.51 -4.28 -9.82
N GLN A 343 -21.40 -2.98 -9.52
CA GLN A 343 -22.12 -1.93 -10.24
C GLN A 343 -21.45 -1.59 -11.57
N GLN A 344 -22.02 -2.13 -12.64
CA GLN A 344 -21.81 -1.66 -14.00
C GLN A 344 -22.31 -0.20 -14.10
N PRO A 345 -21.51 0.77 -14.55
CA PRO A 345 -21.96 2.15 -14.63
C PRO A 345 -22.97 2.27 -15.78
N THR A 346 -24.25 2.39 -15.44
CA THR A 346 -25.28 2.81 -16.39
C THR A 346 -24.98 4.25 -16.78
N LEU A 347 -24.59 4.48 -18.03
CA LEU A 347 -24.44 5.82 -18.58
C LEU A 347 -25.77 6.60 -18.39
N PRO A 348 -25.75 7.87 -17.97
CA PRO A 348 -26.96 8.69 -17.97
C PRO A 348 -27.40 8.88 -19.41
N GLN A 349 -28.53 8.27 -19.78
CA GLN A 349 -29.17 8.51 -21.07
C GLN A 349 -29.57 9.99 -21.15
N TYR A 350 -28.94 10.71 -22.07
CA TYR A 350 -29.41 12.02 -22.50
C TYR A 350 -30.76 11.83 -23.21
N SER A 351 -31.84 12.21 -22.54
CA SER A 351 -33.17 12.31 -23.14
C SER A 351 -33.16 13.37 -24.22
N THR A 352 -33.45 12.98 -25.47
CA THR A 352 -33.83 13.94 -26.53
C THR A 352 -35.28 13.67 -26.91
N PRO A 353 -36.14 14.69 -27.08
CA PRO A 353 -37.60 14.50 -27.17
C PRO A 353 -38.02 14.05 -28.58
N GLY A 354 -38.84 13.00 -28.66
CA GLY A 354 -39.53 12.55 -29.86
C GLY A 354 -41.00 12.26 -29.55
N ASP A 355 -41.88 12.92 -30.30
CA ASP A 355 -43.34 12.99 -30.20
C ASP A 355 -44.05 11.63 -30.51
N PRO A 356 -45.33 11.46 -30.13
CA PRO A 356 -45.95 10.16 -29.84
C PRO A 356 -46.68 9.53 -31.02
N THR A 357 -46.81 8.21 -31.03
CA THR A 357 -48.00 7.53 -31.58
C THR A 357 -48.16 6.10 -31.06
N GLN A 358 -49.28 5.91 -30.35
CA GLN A 358 -50.18 4.74 -30.20
C GLN A 358 -49.69 3.34 -29.77
N GLU A 359 -50.18 2.94 -28.58
CA GLU A 359 -51.03 1.77 -28.25
C GLU A 359 -50.85 0.48 -29.09
N ASN A 360 -50.73 -0.75 -28.55
CA ASN A 360 -51.60 -1.37 -27.55
C ASN A 360 -51.07 -2.77 -27.11
N MET A 361 -51.25 -3.07 -25.82
CA MET A 361 -51.74 -4.33 -25.20
C MET A 361 -51.03 -5.72 -25.32
N SER A 362 -50.51 -6.14 -24.16
CA SER A 362 -50.74 -7.42 -23.43
C SER A 362 -50.21 -8.80 -23.87
N SER A 363 -49.48 -9.40 -22.91
CA SER A 363 -49.71 -10.72 -22.26
C SER A 363 -48.95 -11.98 -22.70
N THR A 364 -48.42 -12.65 -21.66
CA THR A 364 -48.30 -14.11 -21.41
C THR A 364 -46.97 -14.82 -21.70
N SER A 365 -46.41 -15.38 -20.62
CA SER A 365 -45.33 -16.37 -20.47
C SER A 365 -45.83 -17.81 -20.75
N PRO A 366 -45.10 -18.90 -20.42
CA PRO A 366 -43.70 -19.29 -20.70
C PRO A 366 -43.60 -20.71 -21.32
N THR A 367 -42.43 -21.14 -21.82
CA THR A 367 -42.08 -22.58 -21.84
C THR A 367 -40.56 -22.82 -21.97
N GLU A 368 -40.00 -23.62 -21.05
CA GLU A 368 -38.68 -24.27 -21.15
C GLU A 368 -38.65 -25.33 -22.27
N PRO A 369 -37.45 -25.81 -22.66
CA PRO A 369 -37.05 -27.10 -22.11
C PRO A 369 -35.57 -27.19 -21.69
N THR A 370 -35.36 -27.96 -20.62
CA THR A 370 -34.11 -28.54 -20.15
C THR A 370 -33.50 -29.52 -21.16
N GLN A 371 -32.18 -29.47 -21.39
CA GLN A 371 -31.36 -30.68 -21.64
C GLN A 371 -29.85 -30.41 -21.55
N THR A 372 -29.25 -30.99 -20.51
CA THR A 372 -28.02 -31.81 -20.50
C THR A 372 -26.77 -31.32 -21.24
N MET A 373 -25.70 -30.99 -20.49
CA MET A 373 -24.33 -31.34 -20.88
C MET A 373 -23.51 -31.82 -19.68
N ARG A 374 -23.03 -33.06 -19.80
CA ARG A 374 -21.88 -33.62 -19.10
C ARG A 374 -20.59 -33.04 -19.69
N ASN A 375 -19.57 -32.96 -18.83
CA ASN A 375 -18.14 -32.92 -19.11
C ASN A 375 -17.59 -31.61 -19.71
N ILE A 376 -16.72 -30.94 -18.96
CA ILE A 376 -15.32 -30.67 -19.30
C ILE A 376 -14.63 -30.32 -17.97
N LEU A 377 -13.86 -31.27 -17.44
CA LEU A 377 -12.86 -31.06 -16.39
C LEU A 377 -11.49 -31.19 -17.07
N ASP A 378 -10.55 -30.38 -16.56
CA ASP A 378 -9.10 -30.39 -16.81
C ASP A 378 -8.54 -29.68 -18.05
N SER A 379 -7.85 -28.57 -17.77
CA SER A 379 -6.47 -28.33 -18.21
C SER A 379 -5.92 -27.02 -17.62
N VAL A 380 -4.66 -26.84 -17.21
CA VAL A 380 -3.51 -27.70 -16.85
C VAL A 380 -2.55 -26.77 -16.07
N LEU A 381 -1.98 -27.25 -14.97
CA LEU A 381 -0.70 -26.80 -14.40
C LEU A 381 0.38 -27.78 -14.91
N PRO A 382 1.53 -27.36 -15.48
CA PRO A 382 2.56 -28.32 -15.83
C PRO A 382 3.46 -28.59 -14.63
N THR A 383 3.43 -29.84 -14.16
CA THR A 383 4.48 -30.46 -13.35
C THR A 383 5.45 -31.15 -14.32
N GLN A 384 6.74 -30.83 -14.30
CA GLN A 384 7.77 -31.74 -14.78
C GLN A 384 8.99 -31.75 -13.86
N SER A 385 9.41 -32.97 -13.57
CA SER A 385 10.46 -33.42 -12.69
C SER A 385 11.86 -33.24 -13.26
N LEU A 386 12.75 -32.90 -12.34
CA LEU A 386 14.20 -33.11 -12.29
C LEU A 386 14.79 -34.17 -13.25
N LYS A 387 15.72 -33.75 -14.12
CA LYS A 387 16.86 -34.58 -14.55
C LYS A 387 18.08 -33.68 -14.75
N GLN A 388 19.21 -34.11 -14.19
CA GLN A 388 20.45 -33.37 -14.04
C GLN A 388 21.47 -33.83 -15.08
N GLU A 389 22.09 -32.88 -15.79
CA GLU A 389 23.44 -33.06 -16.37
C GLU A 389 24.24 -31.76 -16.24
N LEU A 390 25.44 -31.90 -15.68
CA LEU A 390 26.49 -30.89 -15.64
C LEU A 390 27.17 -30.79 -17.02
N LEU A 391 27.60 -29.59 -17.42
CA LEU A 391 28.94 -29.36 -18.00
C LEU A 391 29.33 -27.87 -18.05
N VAL A 392 30.39 -27.59 -17.29
CA VAL A 392 31.42 -26.54 -17.24
C VAL A 392 31.58 -25.59 -18.46
N GLY A 393 31.46 -24.28 -18.20
CA GLY A 393 32.54 -23.27 -18.26
C GLY A 393 32.98 -22.61 -19.58
N ARG A 394 32.89 -21.26 -19.65
CA ARG A 394 34.03 -20.35 -19.94
C ARG A 394 33.72 -18.86 -19.65
N THR A 395 34.74 -18.18 -19.14
CA THR A 395 34.90 -16.76 -18.80
C THR A 395 35.22 -15.88 -20.03
N THR A 396 34.78 -14.60 -20.04
CA THR A 396 35.61 -13.35 -19.98
C THR A 396 34.83 -12.06 -20.36
N LEU A 397 35.05 -11.00 -19.55
CA LEU A 397 34.67 -9.56 -19.62
C LEU A 397 35.26 -8.79 -20.84
N PRO A 398 35.14 -7.43 -20.98
CA PRO A 398 34.00 -6.50 -20.85
C PRO A 398 33.96 -5.43 -21.99
N SER A 399 32.89 -4.63 -22.13
CA SER A 399 32.99 -3.36 -22.88
C SER A 399 31.96 -2.28 -22.49
N ASN A 400 32.52 -1.17 -21.98
CA ASN A 400 32.24 0.25 -22.19
C ASN A 400 30.81 0.83 -22.30
N ASN A 401 30.53 1.70 -21.32
CA ASN A 401 30.06 3.09 -21.42
C ASN A 401 29.37 3.56 -22.72
N SER A 402 28.10 3.97 -22.59
CA SER A 402 27.56 5.10 -23.36
C SER A 402 26.48 5.83 -22.55
N ALA A 403 26.70 7.14 -22.39
CA ALA A 403 25.84 8.10 -21.71
C ALA A 403 24.58 8.47 -22.53
N SER A 404 23.59 9.01 -21.81
CA SER A 404 22.26 9.47 -22.19
C SER A 404 22.14 10.35 -23.46
N PRO A 405 20.96 10.35 -24.10
CA PRO A 405 20.43 11.49 -24.84
C PRO A 405 19.15 12.02 -24.17
N CYS A 406 19.29 12.76 -23.08
CA CYS A 406 18.14 13.51 -22.49
C CYS A 406 18.49 14.96 -22.12
N SER A 407 19.73 15.41 -22.33
CA SER A 407 20.16 16.77 -21.94
C SER A 407 20.00 17.83 -23.02
N MET A 408 19.79 17.46 -24.30
CA MET A 408 19.76 18.44 -25.40
C MET A 408 18.38 19.06 -25.68
N ARG A 409 17.30 18.57 -25.05
CA ARG A 409 15.95 19.12 -25.24
C ARG A 409 15.57 20.23 -24.24
N MET A 410 16.31 20.39 -23.14
CA MET A 410 16.04 21.46 -22.16
C MET A 410 16.73 22.78 -22.51
N GLU A 411 17.93 22.78 -23.08
CA GLU A 411 18.64 24.03 -23.41
C GLU A 411 17.97 24.85 -24.53
N ALA A 412 17.34 24.17 -25.50
CA ALA A 412 16.59 24.83 -26.57
C ALA A 412 15.29 25.49 -26.07
N ALA A 413 14.63 24.88 -25.07
CA ALA A 413 13.41 25.44 -24.49
C ALA A 413 13.70 26.67 -23.62
N ILE A 414 14.80 26.66 -22.88
CA ILE A 414 15.20 27.78 -22.01
C ILE A 414 15.67 28.99 -22.83
N THR A 415 16.43 28.76 -23.91
CA THR A 415 16.87 29.84 -24.81
C THR A 415 15.71 30.48 -25.55
N PHE A 416 14.71 29.71 -25.98
CA PHE A 416 13.49 30.25 -26.60
C PHE A 416 12.64 31.07 -25.61
N PHE A 417 12.54 30.62 -24.36
CA PHE A 417 11.80 31.33 -23.31
C PHE A 417 12.46 32.67 -22.94
N LEU A 418 13.80 32.71 -22.87
CA LEU A 418 14.56 33.93 -22.61
C LEU A 418 14.47 34.94 -23.76
N LEU A 419 14.38 34.47 -25.01
CA LEU A 419 14.20 35.33 -26.18
C LEU A 419 12.79 35.95 -26.21
N LEU A 420 11.76 35.19 -25.83
CA LEU A 420 10.40 35.71 -25.68
C LEU A 420 10.29 36.76 -24.57
N LEU A 421 10.95 36.51 -23.43
CA LEU A 421 11.02 37.47 -22.32
C LEU A 421 11.72 38.77 -22.73
N HIS A 422 12.80 38.69 -23.53
CA HIS A 422 13.47 39.89 -24.04
C HIS A 422 12.61 40.69 -25.04
N LEU A 423 11.84 40.02 -25.90
CA LEU A 423 10.94 40.68 -26.85
C LEU A 423 9.75 41.35 -26.16
N LEU A 424 9.23 40.75 -25.09
CA LEU A 424 8.12 41.32 -24.30
C LEU A 424 8.55 42.52 -23.44
N ASN A 425 9.81 42.57 -23.02
CA ASN A 425 10.32 43.66 -22.17
C ASN A 425 10.77 44.90 -22.97
N ASN A 426 10.84 44.82 -24.30
CA ASN A 426 11.28 45.91 -25.18
C ASN A 426 10.12 46.63 -25.89
N GLN A 427 8.88 46.37 -25.45
CA GLN A 427 7.63 46.96 -25.96
C GLN A 427 6.86 47.73 -24.86
N ARG A 428 7.54 48.16 -23.78
CA ARG A 428 6.98 49.07 -22.77
C ARG A 428 7.83 50.31 -22.59
#